data_AF-A0A7V6SKR8-F1
#
_entry.id   AF-A0A7V6SKR8-F1
#
_cell.length_a   1.000
_cell.length_b   1.000
_cell.length_c   1.000
_cell.angle_alpha   90.00
_cell.angle_beta   90.00
_cell.angle_gamma   90.00
#
_symmetry.space_group_name_H-M   'P 1'
#
loop_
_entity.id
_entity.type
_entity.pdbx_description
1 polymer ?
#
loop_
_entity_poly.entity_id
_entity_poly.type
_entity_poly.pdbx_seq_one_letter_code
_entity_poly.pdbx_strand_id
1 'polypeptide(L)'
;AWAGEQNRVQAPAGPVGLVVGATVGDAPHRLGVDLEDAGGILLAPGVGAQGAGPEDLAGVFGNAGRLVLASVSRSVLGAGPEGLIPAAQALLSRL
;
A
#
# COMPACT_ATOMS: atom_id res chain seq x y z
N ALA A 1 -5.45 -17.03 -3.95
CA ALA A 1 -5.49 -17.08 -2.46
C ALA A 1 -6.94 -17.14 -1.94
N TRP A 2 -7.20 -17.46 -0.65
CA TRP A 2 -8.57 -17.42 -0.07
C TRP A 2 -9.28 -16.08 -0.33
N ALA A 3 -8.55 -14.96 -0.21
CA ALA A 3 -9.08 -13.64 -0.53
C ALA A 3 -9.52 -13.51 -2.01
N GLY A 4 -8.72 -14.02 -2.95
CA GLY A 4 -9.05 -14.03 -4.37
C GLY A 4 -10.36 -14.77 -4.67
N GLU A 5 -10.62 -15.90 -3.98
CA GLU A 5 -11.92 -16.60 -4.06
C GLU A 5 -13.08 -15.70 -3.61
N GLN A 6 -12.92 -14.98 -2.50
CA GLN A 6 -13.96 -14.07 -1.99
C GLN A 6 -14.18 -12.85 -2.89
N ASN A 7 -13.17 -12.46 -3.67
CA ASN A 7 -13.17 -11.23 -4.46
C ASN A 7 -13.57 -11.44 -5.94
N ARG A 8 -13.83 -12.67 -6.40
CA ARG A 8 -14.10 -13.00 -7.83
C ARG A 8 -15.24 -12.24 -8.52
N VAL A 9 -16.17 -11.63 -7.77
CA VAL A 9 -17.45 -11.15 -8.32
C VAL A 9 -17.66 -9.63 -8.19
N GLN A 10 -16.61 -8.84 -7.93
CA GLN A 10 -16.77 -7.39 -7.75
C GLN A 10 -15.65 -6.56 -8.39
N ALA A 11 -16.03 -5.47 -9.06
CA ALA A 11 -15.12 -4.48 -9.65
C ALA A 11 -15.35 -3.11 -8.97
N PRO A 12 -14.30 -2.27 -8.80
CA PRO A 12 -12.91 -2.46 -9.22
C PRO A 12 -12.04 -3.29 -8.24
N ALA A 13 -12.55 -3.59 -7.04
CA ALA A 13 -11.91 -4.44 -6.03
C ALA A 13 -12.98 -5.18 -5.22
N GLY A 14 -12.68 -6.39 -4.75
CA GLY A 14 -13.56 -7.15 -3.87
C GLY A 14 -13.53 -6.70 -2.41
N PRO A 15 -14.47 -7.21 -1.57
CA PRO A 15 -14.69 -6.73 -0.21
C PRO A 15 -13.60 -7.14 0.79
N VAL A 16 -12.75 -8.11 0.46
CA VAL A 16 -11.69 -8.60 1.35
C VAL A 16 -10.36 -7.97 0.96
N GLY A 17 -9.84 -7.09 1.80
CA GLY A 17 -8.52 -6.48 1.64
C GLY A 17 -7.40 -7.24 2.36
N LEU A 18 -6.14 -6.91 2.04
CA LEU A 18 -4.95 -7.39 2.74
C LEU A 18 -4.18 -6.21 3.32
N VAL A 19 -3.47 -6.45 4.42
CA VAL A 19 -2.47 -5.51 4.95
C VAL A 19 -1.09 -6.05 4.64
N VAL A 20 -0.32 -5.30 3.85
CA VAL A 20 1.03 -5.69 3.42
C VAL A 20 1.93 -4.49 3.65
N GLY A 21 2.93 -4.62 4.53
CA GLY A 21 3.82 -3.52 4.83
C GLY A 21 4.60 -3.08 3.60
N ALA A 22 4.74 -1.78 3.36
CA ALA A 22 5.50 -1.24 2.22
C ALA A 22 7.02 -1.52 2.33
N THR A 23 7.49 -2.01 3.48
CA THR A 23 8.90 -2.29 3.78
C THR A 23 9.25 -3.78 3.82
N VAL A 24 8.33 -4.67 3.43
CA VAL A 24 8.58 -6.13 3.49
C VAL A 24 9.47 -6.67 2.35
N GLY A 25 9.85 -5.82 1.40
CA GLY A 25 10.69 -6.19 0.26
C GLY A 25 10.07 -7.29 -0.59
N ASP A 26 10.87 -8.31 -0.92
CA ASP A 26 10.46 -9.42 -1.80
C ASP A 26 9.66 -10.52 -1.08
N ALA A 27 9.29 -10.33 0.19
CA ALA A 27 8.61 -11.34 0.99
C ALA A 27 7.33 -11.90 0.34
N PRO A 28 6.42 -11.10 -0.26
CA PRO A 28 5.23 -11.64 -0.93
C PRO A 28 5.60 -12.63 -2.05
N HIS A 29 6.59 -12.27 -2.87
CA HIS A 29 7.08 -13.14 -3.94
C HIS A 29 7.70 -14.42 -3.39
N ARG A 30 8.60 -14.31 -2.40
CA ARG A 30 9.26 -15.47 -1.77
C ARG A 30 8.30 -16.42 -1.08
N LEU A 31 7.19 -15.92 -0.56
CA LEU A 31 6.14 -16.69 0.10
C LEU A 31 5.06 -17.21 -0.89
N GLY A 32 5.19 -16.90 -2.18
CA GLY A 32 4.20 -17.28 -3.20
C GLY A 32 2.84 -16.60 -3.01
N VAL A 33 2.83 -15.42 -2.38
CA VAL A 33 1.61 -14.62 -2.20
C VAL A 33 1.41 -13.76 -3.43
N ASP A 34 0.45 -14.17 -4.26
CA ASP A 34 0.00 -13.37 -5.40
C ASP A 34 -0.94 -12.25 -4.92
N LEU A 35 -0.39 -11.03 -4.87
CA LEU A 35 -1.11 -9.83 -4.46
C LEU A 35 -2.08 -9.31 -5.53
N GLU A 36 -1.87 -9.67 -6.80
CA GLU A 36 -2.78 -9.29 -7.88
C GLU A 36 -4.01 -10.21 -7.89
N ASP A 37 -3.80 -11.52 -7.74
CA ASP A 37 -4.89 -12.52 -7.60
C ASP A 37 -5.72 -12.30 -6.33
N ALA A 38 -5.17 -11.63 -5.31
CA ALA A 38 -5.94 -11.25 -4.14
C ALA A 38 -7.17 -10.40 -4.51
N GLY A 39 -7.09 -9.55 -5.54
CA GLY A 39 -8.25 -8.85 -6.12
C GLY A 39 -8.99 -7.87 -5.19
N GLY A 40 -8.39 -7.51 -4.06
CA GLY A 40 -8.95 -6.59 -3.05
C GLY A 40 -8.01 -5.43 -2.76
N ILE A 41 -8.45 -4.46 -1.98
CA ILE A 41 -7.61 -3.32 -1.57
C ILE A 41 -6.42 -3.81 -0.74
N LEU A 42 -5.23 -3.31 -1.07
CA LEU A 42 -3.99 -3.61 -0.37
C LEU A 42 -3.59 -2.40 0.47
N LEU A 43 -3.82 -2.48 1.79
CA LEU A 43 -3.39 -1.44 2.70
C LEU A 43 -1.87 -1.54 2.90
N ALA A 44 -1.15 -0.48 2.54
CA ALA A 44 0.31 -0.41 2.59
C ALA A 44 0.79 0.55 3.69
N PRO A 45 0.92 0.09 4.96
CA PRO A 45 1.56 0.87 6.00
C PRO A 45 3.08 0.90 5.81
N GLY A 46 3.71 2.00 6.19
CA GLY A 46 5.18 2.15 6.17
C GLY A 46 5.70 3.25 5.25
N VAL A 47 4.85 3.83 4.42
CA VAL A 47 5.20 5.00 3.59
C VAL A 47 5.52 6.22 4.46
N GLY A 48 6.55 6.98 4.07
CA GLY A 48 6.99 8.18 4.77
C GLY A 48 7.88 7.87 5.97
N ALA A 49 7.32 7.74 7.17
CA ALA A 49 8.09 7.68 8.41
C ALA A 49 9.00 6.44 8.56
N GLN A 50 8.65 5.32 7.91
CA GLN A 50 9.51 4.12 7.89
C GLN A 50 10.38 4.07 6.63
N GLY A 51 10.34 5.12 5.81
CA GLY A 51 11.22 5.30 4.66
C GLY A 51 10.74 4.65 3.36
N ALA A 52 9.60 3.95 3.33
CA ALA A 52 9.15 3.33 2.08
C ALA A 52 8.80 4.39 1.02
N GLY A 53 9.44 4.27 -0.14
CA GLY A 53 9.27 5.13 -1.31
C GLY A 53 8.68 4.40 -2.53
N PRO A 54 8.67 5.06 -3.71
CA PRO A 54 8.12 4.50 -4.95
C PRO A 54 8.73 3.15 -5.34
N GLU A 55 10.05 3.00 -5.19
CA GLU A 55 10.77 1.77 -5.56
C GLU A 55 10.39 0.60 -4.65
N ASP A 56 10.22 0.85 -3.34
CA ASP A 56 9.76 -0.17 -2.39
C ASP A 56 8.33 -0.62 -2.71
N LEU A 57 7.45 0.33 -3.03
CA LEU A 57 6.08 0.02 -3.43
C LEU A 57 6.05 -0.77 -4.74
N ALA A 58 6.86 -0.40 -5.72
CA ALA A 58 6.98 -1.14 -6.97
C ALA A 58 7.50 -2.56 -6.74
N GLY A 59 8.50 -2.73 -5.86
CA GLY A 59 9.09 -4.03 -5.53
C GLY A 59 8.14 -4.95 -4.75
N VAL A 60 7.38 -4.41 -3.81
CA VAL A 60 6.44 -5.19 -2.97
C VAL A 60 5.17 -5.53 -3.75
N PHE A 61 4.60 -4.58 -4.49
CA PHE A 61 3.24 -4.69 -5.04
C PHE A 61 3.19 -4.97 -6.54
N GLY A 62 4.24 -4.63 -7.32
CA GLY A 62 4.28 -4.85 -8.76
C GLY A 62 2.99 -4.42 -9.48
N ASN A 63 2.40 -5.34 -10.25
CA ASN A 63 1.17 -5.10 -11.01
C ASN A 63 -0.06 -4.79 -10.12
N ALA A 64 -0.03 -5.20 -8.85
CA ALA A 64 -1.11 -4.93 -7.90
C ALA A 64 -1.10 -3.46 -7.41
N GLY A 65 -0.14 -2.63 -7.83
CA GLY A 65 -0.01 -1.22 -7.42
C GLY A 65 -1.31 -0.40 -7.53
N ARG A 66 -2.16 -0.69 -8.52
CA ARG A 66 -3.47 -0.02 -8.71
C ARG A 66 -4.47 -0.25 -7.56
N LEU A 67 -4.26 -1.30 -6.75
CA LEU A 67 -5.09 -1.68 -5.62
C LEU A 67 -4.53 -1.17 -4.28
N VAL A 68 -3.37 -0.49 -4.31
CA VAL A 68 -2.66 -0.07 -3.11
C VAL A 68 -3.28 1.19 -2.50
N LEU A 69 -3.57 1.11 -1.21
CA LEU A 69 -3.87 2.25 -0.35
C LEU A 69 -2.69 2.48 0.58
N ALA A 70 -1.80 3.40 0.21
CA ALA A 70 -0.68 3.80 1.06
C ALA A 70 -1.20 4.57 2.29
N SER A 71 -0.96 4.02 3.49
CA SER A 71 -1.34 4.69 4.73
C SER A 71 -0.16 5.43 5.34
N VAL A 72 -0.40 6.69 5.69
CA VAL A 72 0.61 7.61 6.19
C VAL A 72 0.09 8.26 7.46
N SER A 73 0.94 8.37 8.48
CA SER A 73 0.57 8.94 9.77
C SER A 73 1.68 9.88 10.26
N ARG A 74 2.65 9.39 11.04
CA ARG A 74 3.70 10.19 11.71
C ARG A 74 4.41 11.22 10.82
N SER A 75 4.73 10.90 9.56
CA SER A 75 5.44 11.83 8.66
C SER A 75 4.60 13.02 8.20
N VAL A 76 3.26 12.94 8.31
CA VAL A 76 2.33 14.03 8.02
C VAL A 76 1.84 14.67 9.32
N LEU A 77 1.36 13.86 10.27
CA LEU A 77 0.82 14.34 11.54
C LEU A 77 1.85 15.04 12.43
N GLY A 78 3.14 14.71 12.28
CA GLY A 78 4.23 15.36 13.00
C GLY A 78 4.44 16.84 12.64
N ALA A 79 3.85 17.32 11.55
CA ALA A 79 3.93 18.72 11.14
C ALA A 79 2.97 19.65 11.92
N GLY A 80 2.11 19.09 12.78
CA GLY A 80 1.08 19.85 13.48
C GLY A 80 -0.13 20.20 12.61
N PRO A 81 -1.21 20.75 13.21
CA PRO A 81 -2.46 21.02 12.49
C PRO A 81 -2.30 22.02 11.34
N GLU A 82 -1.41 23.01 11.49
CA GLU A 82 -1.13 24.01 10.45
C GLU A 82 -0.24 23.45 9.33
N GLY A 83 0.59 22.46 9.62
CA GLY A 83 1.54 21.85 8.69
C GLY A 83 1.00 20.62 7.95
N LEU A 84 -0.21 20.14 8.28
CA LEU A 84 -0.75 18.88 7.78
C LEU A 84 -0.89 18.83 6.26
N ILE A 85 -1.49 19.87 5.65
CA ILE A 85 -1.69 19.93 4.20
C ILE A 85 -0.35 20.03 3.46
N PRO A 86 0.55 20.98 3.80
CA PRO A 86 1.88 21.05 3.18
C PRO A 86 2.68 19.75 3.30
N ALA A 87 2.65 19.09 4.47
CA ALA A 87 3.37 17.84 4.69
C ALA A 87 2.80 16.68 3.83
N ALA A 88 1.47 16.59 3.70
CA ALA A 88 0.83 15.62 2.83
C ALA A 88 1.18 15.87 1.35
N GLN A 89 1.13 17.12 0.89
CA GLN A 89 1.49 17.49 -0.49
C GLN A 89 2.96 17.19 -0.81
N ALA A 90 3.88 17.49 0.12
CA ALA A 90 5.30 17.21 -0.03
C ALA A 90 5.62 15.70 -0.04
N LEU A 91 4.76 14.87 0.55
CA LEU A 91 4.88 13.42 0.44
C LEU A 91 4.37 12.93 -0.90
N LEU A 92 3.20 13.42 -1.35
CA LEU A 92 2.62 13.05 -2.64
C LEU A 92 3.52 13.42 -3.82
N SER A 93 4.30 14.51 -3.73
CA SER A 93 5.25 14.87 -4.79
C SER A 93 6.48 13.95 -4.88
N ARG A 94 6.66 13.04 -3.92
CA ARG A 94 7.77 12.07 -3.88
C ARG A 94 7.33 10.64 -4.18
N LEU A 95 6.01 10.40 -4.27
CA LEU A 95 5.39 9.11 -4.56
C LEU A 95 4.99 9.04 -6.03
#